data_AF-A0AA41XI65-F1
#
_entry.id   AF-A0AA41XI65-F1
#
_cell.length_a   1.000
_cell.length_b   1.000
_cell.length_c   1.000
_cell.angle_alpha   90.00
_cell.angle_beta   90.00
_cell.angle_gamma   90.00
#
_symmetry.space_group_name_H-M   'P 1'
#
loop_
_entity.id
_entity.type
_entity.pdbx_description
1 polymer ?
#
loop_
_entity_poly.entity_id
_entity_poly.type
_entity_poly.pdbx_seq_one_letter_code
_entity_poly.pdbx_strand_id
1 'polypeptide(L)'
;MNHERHSTDPARWLQAMNLSDQIFITGTVMVLEQIRVRRTPLGDLPLVYDESRIRDAATPAIAVRVAKEISAAFEGQAAYAAPDGVDEHWRVANMTREVAARIEGVFGR
;
A
#
# COMPACT_ATOMS: atom_id res chain seq x y z
N MET A 1 2.26 27.94 10.73
CA MET A 1 2.25 26.47 10.90
C MET A 1 1.01 25.96 10.20
N ASN A 2 1.16 25.44 8.98
CA ASN A 2 0.05 24.85 8.23
C ASN A 2 -0.22 23.46 8.81
N HIS A 3 -1.38 23.30 9.46
CA HIS A 3 -1.94 21.98 9.70
C HIS A 3 -2.39 21.41 8.36
N GLU A 4 -1.56 20.56 7.77
CA GLU A 4 -2.02 19.65 6.71
C GLU A 4 -3.10 18.78 7.33
N ARG A 5 -4.36 19.12 7.02
CA ARG A 5 -5.49 18.25 7.33
C ARG A 5 -5.33 17.02 6.45
N HIS A 6 -4.78 15.94 7.01
CA HIS A 6 -5.04 14.61 6.49
C HIS A 6 -6.56 14.43 6.55
N SER A 7 -7.22 14.54 5.39
CA SER A 7 -8.62 14.20 5.24
C SER A 7 -8.79 12.76 5.69
N THR A 8 -9.46 12.54 6.82
CA THR A 8 -9.84 11.20 7.30
C THR A 8 -10.93 10.56 6.46
N ASP A 9 -11.47 11.27 5.46
CA ASP A 9 -12.43 10.71 4.52
C ASP A 9 -11.68 9.81 3.52
N PRO A 10 -12.01 8.50 3.44
CA PRO A 10 -11.46 7.63 2.42
C PRO A 10 -11.76 8.23 1.04
N ALA A 11 -10.79 8.12 0.12
CA ALA A 11 -10.92 8.69 -1.20
C ALA A 11 -12.24 8.28 -1.85
N ARG A 12 -12.95 9.23 -2.48
CA ARG A 12 -14.33 9.02 -2.97
C ARG A 12 -14.46 7.82 -3.90
N TRP A 13 -13.40 7.47 -4.62
CA TRP A 13 -13.40 6.29 -5.49
C TRP A 13 -13.45 4.97 -4.71
N LEU A 14 -12.90 4.92 -3.50
CA LEU A 14 -12.95 3.74 -2.64
C LEU A 14 -14.40 3.46 -2.23
N GLN A 15 -15.19 4.51 -1.98
CA GLN A 15 -16.62 4.40 -1.66
C GLN A 15 -17.46 3.82 -2.82
N ALA A 16 -16.95 3.90 -4.06
CA ALA A 16 -17.60 3.30 -5.23
C ALA A 16 -17.30 1.80 -5.40
N MET A 17 -16.36 1.25 -4.62
CA MET A 17 -16.08 -0.20 -4.59
C MET A 17 -17.03 -0.92 -3.63
N ASN A 18 -17.14 -2.25 -3.76
CA ASN A 18 -17.89 -3.05 -2.78
C ASN A 18 -17.19 -3.02 -1.39
N LEU A 19 -17.94 -3.29 -0.33
CA LEU A 19 -17.42 -3.24 1.05
C LEU A 19 -16.22 -4.18 1.27
N SER A 20 -16.18 -5.34 0.60
CA SER A 20 -15.07 -6.29 0.74
C SER A 20 -13.76 -5.71 0.21
N ASP A 21 -13.79 -5.02 -0.93
CA ASP A 21 -12.63 -4.34 -1.50
C ASP A 21 -12.20 -3.14 -0.66
N GLN A 22 -13.16 -2.37 -0.13
CA GLN A 22 -12.87 -1.26 0.79
C GLN A 22 -12.10 -1.74 2.02
N ILE A 23 -12.59 -2.82 2.65
CA ILE A 23 -11.95 -3.44 3.82
C ILE A 23 -10.57 -4.00 3.44
N PHE A 24 -10.47 -4.68 2.30
CA PHE A 24 -9.20 -5.26 1.86
C PHE A 24 -8.13 -4.20 1.63
N ILE A 25 -8.44 -3.13 0.89
CA ILE A 25 -7.49 -2.07 0.57
C ILE A 25 -7.07 -1.36 1.86
N THR A 26 -8.04 -0.99 2.71
CA THR A 26 -7.76 -0.29 3.97
C THR A 26 -6.93 -1.16 4.92
N GLY A 27 -7.31 -2.42 5.10
CA GLY A 27 -6.58 -3.37 5.94
C GLY A 27 -5.16 -3.65 5.42
N THR A 28 -5.01 -3.75 4.09
CA THR A 28 -3.69 -3.92 3.46
C THR A 28 -2.78 -2.72 3.72
N VAL A 29 -3.30 -1.50 3.56
CA VAL A 29 -2.55 -0.27 3.85
C VAL A 29 -2.12 -0.20 5.32
N MET A 30 -3.00 -0.57 6.26
CA MET A 30 -2.64 -0.64 7.69
C MET A 30 -1.54 -1.66 7.97
N VAL A 31 -1.57 -2.83 7.32
CA VAL A 31 -0.50 -3.81 7.46
C VAL A 31 0.81 -3.25 6.91
N LEU A 32 0.81 -2.64 5.72
CA LEU A 32 2.01 -2.02 5.12
C LEU A 32 2.61 -0.95 6.03
N GLU A 33 1.79 -0.13 6.68
CA GLU A 33 2.23 0.83 7.70
C GLU A 33 2.96 0.15 8.86
N GLN A 34 2.40 -0.94 9.39
CA GLN A 34 3.06 -1.72 10.45
C GLN A 34 4.39 -2.32 9.99
N ILE A 35 4.46 -2.82 8.74
CA ILE A 35 5.71 -3.30 8.13
C ILE A 35 6.74 -2.16 8.08
N ARG A 36 6.33 -0.96 7.64
CA ARG A 36 7.23 0.19 7.57
C ARG A 36 7.73 0.58 8.96
N VAL A 37 6.82 0.78 9.92
CA VAL A 37 7.15 1.19 11.29
C VAL A 37 8.09 0.21 11.99
N ARG A 38 7.86 -1.11 11.88
CA ARG A 38 8.71 -2.11 12.55
C ARG A 38 10.11 -2.23 11.96
N ARG A 39 10.30 -1.82 10.70
CA ARG A 39 11.60 -1.85 10.00
C ARG A 39 12.41 -0.58 10.21
N THR A 40 11.77 0.56 10.49
CA THR A 40 12.44 1.84 10.81
C THR A 40 13.56 1.74 11.88
N PRO A 41 13.44 0.93 12.95
CA PRO A 41 14.49 0.80 13.97
C PRO A 41 15.78 0.09 13.50
N LEU A 42 15.78 -0.55 12.33
CA LEU A 42 16.87 -1.41 11.86
C LEU A 42 17.84 -0.72 10.88
N GLY A 43 17.78 0.61 10.79
CA GLY A 43 18.52 1.41 9.81
C GLY A 43 17.74 1.56 8.51
N ASP A 44 18.25 2.42 7.61
CA ASP A 44 17.57 2.83 6.38
C ASP A 44 16.91 1.64 5.69
N LEU A 45 15.58 1.62 5.73
CA LEU A 45 14.78 0.84 4.81
C LEU A 45 15.39 1.06 3.42
N PRO A 46 15.78 0.02 2.66
CA PRO A 46 16.36 0.22 1.33
C PRO A 46 15.46 1.07 0.44
N LEU A 47 14.16 1.09 0.76
CA LEU A 47 13.14 1.93 0.14
C LEU A 47 12.14 2.43 1.20
N VAL A 48 12.11 3.74 1.41
CA VAL A 48 11.01 4.41 2.12
C VAL A 48 9.85 4.58 1.16
N TYR A 49 8.67 4.08 1.52
CA TYR A 49 7.44 4.25 0.76
C TYR A 49 6.34 4.79 1.68
N ASP A 50 5.35 5.43 1.07
CA ASP A 50 4.17 5.93 1.77
C ASP A 50 2.93 5.21 1.23
N GLU A 51 2.53 4.18 1.97
CA GLU A 51 1.35 3.35 1.70
C GLU A 51 0.04 4.13 1.71
N SER A 52 -0.03 5.24 2.47
CA SER A 52 -1.24 6.06 2.56
C SER A 52 -1.61 6.66 1.20
N ARG A 53 -0.61 6.89 0.33
CA ARG A 53 -0.80 7.36 -1.05
C ARG A 53 -1.65 6.43 -1.91
N ILE A 54 -1.83 5.16 -1.52
CA ILE A 54 -2.77 4.25 -2.18
C ILE A 54 -4.20 4.63 -1.78
N ARG A 55 -4.50 4.65 -0.48
CA ARG A 55 -5.85 4.92 0.08
C ARG A 55 -6.32 6.35 -0.21
N ASP A 56 -5.40 7.29 -0.13
CA ASP A 56 -5.68 8.74 -0.19
C ASP A 56 -5.49 9.30 -1.61
N ALA A 57 -5.20 8.43 -2.59
CA ALA A 57 -5.09 8.81 -3.99
C ALA A 57 -6.35 9.53 -4.48
N ALA A 58 -6.19 10.61 -5.25
CA ALA A 58 -7.32 11.35 -5.79
C ALA A 58 -8.16 10.52 -6.79
N THR A 59 -7.54 9.55 -7.48
CA THR A 59 -8.20 8.70 -8.49
C THR A 59 -7.74 7.24 -8.37
N PRO A 60 -8.56 6.27 -8.84
CA PRO A 60 -8.17 4.86 -8.93
C PRO A 60 -6.86 4.66 -9.70
N ALA A 61 -6.67 5.38 -10.81
CA ALA A 61 -5.47 5.28 -11.63
C ALA A 61 -4.21 5.70 -10.88
N ILE A 62 -4.30 6.73 -10.01
CA ILE A 62 -3.19 7.13 -9.15
C ILE A 62 -2.92 6.05 -8.10
N ALA A 63 -3.96 5.50 -7.47
CA ALA A 63 -3.82 4.43 -6.47
C ALA A 63 -3.14 3.19 -7.07
N VAL A 64 -3.58 2.75 -8.25
CA VAL A 64 -2.99 1.64 -9.01
C VAL A 64 -1.53 1.92 -9.33
N ARG A 65 -1.21 3.11 -9.85
CA ARG A 65 0.16 3.49 -10.18
C ARG A 65 1.06 3.43 -8.94
N VAL A 66 0.64 4.02 -7.82
CA VAL A 66 1.40 4.00 -6.56
C VAL A 66 1.59 2.57 -6.06
N ALA A 67 0.55 1.74 -6.08
CA ALA A 67 0.63 0.34 -5.66
C ALA A 67 1.60 -0.47 -6.54
N LYS A 68 1.60 -0.23 -7.86
CA LYS A 68 2.56 -0.84 -8.80
C LYS A 68 3.98 -0.35 -8.59
N GLU A 69 4.18 0.95 -8.34
CA GLU A 69 5.49 1.53 -8.02
C GLU A 69 6.09 0.89 -6.76
N ILE A 70 5.28 0.75 -5.69
CA ILE A 70 5.73 0.07 -4.47
C ILE A 70 6.03 -1.40 -4.77
N SER A 71 5.14 -2.10 -5.48
CA SER A 71 5.33 -3.51 -5.82
C SER A 71 6.66 -3.74 -6.55
N ALA A 72 6.92 -2.97 -7.60
CA ALA A 72 8.13 -3.06 -8.39
C ALA A 72 9.40 -2.69 -7.60
N ALA A 73 9.32 -1.73 -6.69
CA ALA A 73 10.48 -1.32 -5.89
C ALA A 73 10.94 -2.46 -4.95
N PHE A 74 9.98 -3.23 -4.41
CA PHE A 74 10.27 -4.38 -3.55
C PHE A 74 10.51 -5.69 -4.32
N GLU A 75 10.14 -5.75 -5.60
CA GLU A 75 10.39 -6.90 -6.46
C GLU A 75 11.90 -7.00 -6.78
N GLY A 76 12.52 -8.11 -6.35
CA GLY A 76 13.95 -8.37 -6.59
C GLY A 76 14.90 -7.83 -5.52
N GLN A 77 14.39 -7.26 -4.43
CA GLN A 77 15.20 -6.93 -3.27
C GLN A 77 15.69 -8.19 -2.53
N ALA A 78 16.81 -8.09 -1.81
CA ALA A 78 17.34 -9.19 -1.02
C ALA A 78 16.38 -9.52 0.13
N ALA A 79 16.06 -10.81 0.29
CA ALA A 79 15.07 -11.28 1.25
C ALA A 79 15.31 -10.71 2.66
N TYR A 80 14.22 -10.24 3.27
CA TYR A 80 14.20 -9.72 4.62
C TYR A 80 13.26 -10.58 5.46
N ALA A 81 13.83 -11.46 6.28
CA ALA A 81 13.04 -12.38 7.09
C ALA A 81 12.30 -11.64 8.22
N ALA A 82 10.97 -11.73 8.22
CA ALA A 82 10.16 -11.27 9.34
C ALA A 82 10.24 -12.25 10.53
N PRO A 83 9.70 -11.89 11.72
CA PRO A 83 9.62 -12.80 12.86
C PRO A 83 8.83 -14.09 12.59
N ASP A 84 7.90 -14.07 11.63
CA ASP A 84 7.14 -15.25 11.20
C ASP A 84 7.84 -16.07 10.09
N GLY A 85 9.09 -15.73 9.76
CA GLY A 85 9.91 -16.43 8.77
C GLY A 85 9.55 -16.10 7.31
N VAL A 86 8.56 -15.24 7.06
CA VAL A 86 8.20 -14.83 5.71
C VAL A 86 9.02 -13.62 5.28
N ASP A 87 9.44 -13.60 4.02
CA ASP A 87 10.11 -12.44 3.44
C ASP A 87 9.17 -11.22 3.35
N GLU A 88 9.55 -10.15 4.03
CA GLU A 88 8.79 -8.90 4.06
C GLU A 88 8.82 -8.15 2.74
N HIS A 89 9.89 -8.25 1.95
CA HIS A 89 9.94 -7.60 0.64
C HIS A 89 8.98 -8.28 -0.32
N TRP A 90 9.02 -9.62 -0.40
CA TRP A 90 8.03 -10.40 -1.13
C TRP A 90 6.60 -10.10 -0.66
N ARG A 91 6.37 -10.00 0.65
CA ARG A 91 5.05 -9.66 1.20
C ARG A 91 4.56 -8.30 0.73
N VAL A 92 5.38 -7.25 0.86
CA VAL A 92 5.03 -5.89 0.40
C VAL A 92 4.76 -5.88 -1.09
N ALA A 93 5.61 -6.55 -1.89
CA ALA A 93 5.47 -6.62 -3.34
C ALA A 93 4.13 -7.25 -3.75
N ASN A 94 3.73 -8.36 -3.13
CA ASN A 94 2.49 -9.05 -3.47
C ASN A 94 1.24 -8.36 -2.93
N MET A 95 1.28 -7.83 -1.71
CA MET A 95 0.14 -7.11 -1.14
C MET A 95 -0.21 -5.89 -1.98
N THR A 96 0.79 -5.11 -2.38
CA THR A 96 0.56 -3.93 -3.23
C THR A 96 0.15 -4.29 -4.66
N ARG A 97 0.69 -5.38 -5.23
CA ARG A 97 0.24 -5.94 -6.51
C ARG A 97 -1.24 -6.33 -6.48
N GLU A 98 -1.67 -7.04 -5.44
CA GLU A 98 -3.05 -7.48 -5.28
C GLU A 98 -4.01 -6.27 -5.10
N VAL A 99 -3.59 -5.24 -4.36
CA VAL A 99 -4.36 -3.99 -4.28
C VAL A 99 -4.53 -3.36 -5.66
N ALA A 100 -3.46 -3.27 -6.45
CA ALA A 100 -3.55 -2.75 -7.82
C ALA A 100 -4.53 -3.58 -8.67
N ALA A 101 -4.42 -4.90 -8.62
CA ALA A 101 -5.27 -5.82 -9.39
C ALA A 101 -6.76 -5.65 -9.05
N ARG A 102 -7.12 -5.46 -7.77
CA ARG A 102 -8.51 -5.25 -7.36
C ARG A 102 -9.06 -3.91 -7.82
N ILE A 103 -8.28 -2.84 -7.69
CA ILE A 103 -8.70 -1.52 -8.17
C ILE A 103 -8.89 -1.57 -9.69
N GLU A 104 -7.99 -2.21 -10.44
CA GLU A 104 -8.13 -2.41 -11.88
C GLU A 104 -9.34 -3.29 -12.26
N GLY A 105 -9.65 -4.33 -11.47
CA GLY A 105 -10.82 -5.17 -11.71
C GLY A 105 -12.16 -4.41 -11.67
N VAL A 106 -12.21 -3.33 -10.90
CA VAL A 106 -13.40 -2.46 -10.77
C VAL A 106 -13.39 -1.32 -11.78
N PHE A 107 -12.24 -0.64 -11.98
CA PHE A 107 -12.17 0.62 -12.74
C PHE A 107 -11.41 0.53 -14.08
N GLY A 108 -10.80 -0.60 -14.41
CA GLY A 108 -9.97 -0.79 -15.61
C GLY A 108 -10.74 -1.15 -16.88
N ARG A 109 -12.05 -0.91 -16.93
CA ARG A 109 -12.90 -1.11 -18.12
C ARG A 109 -13.21 0.20 -18.82
#